data_AF-A0A5E4LZQ3-F1
#
_entry.id   AF-A0A5E4LZQ3-F1
#
_cell.length_a   1.000
_cell.length_b   1.000
_cell.length_c   1.000
_cell.angle_alpha   90.00
_cell.angle_beta   90.00
_cell.angle_gamma   90.00
#
_symmetry.space_group_name_H-M   'P 1'
#
loop_
_entity.id
_entity.type
_entity.pdbx_description
1 polymer ?
#
loop_
_entity_poly.entity_id
_entity_poly.type
_entity_poly.pdbx_seq_one_letter_code
_entity_poly.pdbx_strand_id
1 'polypeptide(L)'
;MSTTPRAAPSVSADRNYRRRCEQEYKASDEWNSKWSWMLDINNERNRKINEVKKLYHDSMVKKDDADNLSLDFSRMPSYPDTTYKEVGWLSSLPEFQLEIFGPDVKRWC
;
A
#
# COMPACT_ATOMS: atom_id res chain seq x y z
N MET A 1 -1.57 -46.77 -6.96
CA MET A 1 -1.98 -45.50 -6.31
C MET A 1 -1.33 -45.45 -4.95
N SER A 2 -0.21 -44.74 -4.79
CA SER A 2 0.44 -44.59 -3.48
C SER A 2 -0.19 -43.42 -2.74
N THR A 3 -0.89 -43.70 -1.65
CA THR A 3 -1.30 -42.71 -0.66
C THR A 3 -0.13 -42.48 0.29
N THR A 4 0.62 -41.40 0.06
CA THR A 4 1.66 -40.96 0.99
C THR A 4 1.00 -40.64 2.34
N PRO A 5 1.44 -41.23 3.47
CA PRO A 5 0.86 -40.92 4.77
C PRO A 5 1.14 -39.44 5.10
N ARG A 6 0.07 -38.70 5.40
CA ARG A 6 0.15 -37.29 5.82
C ARG A 6 0.98 -37.23 7.09
N ALA A 7 2.14 -36.56 7.03
CA ALA A 7 3.03 -36.41 8.16
C ALA A 7 2.27 -35.85 9.37
N ALA A 8 2.44 -36.47 10.53
CA ALA A 8 1.81 -36.01 11.76
C ALA A 8 2.29 -34.58 12.07
N PRO A 9 1.38 -33.67 12.48
CA PRO A 9 1.78 -32.30 12.81
C PRO A 9 2.81 -32.33 13.94
N SER A 10 3.89 -31.57 13.77
CA SER A 10 4.90 -31.45 14.81
C SER A 10 4.29 -30.85 16.08
N VAL A 11 4.82 -31.22 17.25
CA VAL A 11 4.40 -30.65 18.56
C VAL A 11 4.49 -29.11 18.56
N SER A 12 5.42 -28.54 17.78
CA SER A 12 5.54 -27.10 17.58
C SER A 12 4.39 -26.50 16.76
N ALA A 13 3.89 -27.22 15.74
CA ALA A 13 2.75 -26.76 14.93
C ALA A 13 1.47 -26.72 15.75
N ASP A 14 1.23 -27.72 16.60
CA ASP A 14 0.04 -27.78 17.46
C ASP A 14 0.05 -26.64 18.51
N ARG A 15 1.20 -26.37 19.14
CA ARG A 15 1.35 -25.23 20.05
C ARG A 15 1.11 -23.88 19.36
N ASN A 16 1.64 -23.71 18.16
CA ASN A 16 1.44 -22.47 17.39
C ASN A 16 -0.03 -22.29 17.00
N TYR A 17 -0.71 -23.37 16.63
CA TYR A 17 -2.14 -23.34 16.30
C TYR A 17 -2.98 -22.92 17.51
N ARG A 18 -2.78 -23.57 18.67
CA ARG A 18 -3.49 -23.21 19.91
C ARG A 18 -3.28 -21.76 20.32
N ARG A 19 -2.03 -21.28 20.25
CA ARG A 19 -1.71 -19.89 20.55
C ARG A 19 -2.43 -18.90 19.63
N ARG A 20 -2.57 -19.24 18.34
CA ARG A 20 -3.32 -18.40 17.38
C ARG A 20 -4.80 -18.35 17.74
N CYS A 21 -5.40 -19.50 18.07
CA CYS A 21 -6.79 -19.53 18.53
C CYS A 21 -7.00 -18.67 19.77
N GLU A 22 -6.13 -18.77 20.78
CA GLU A 22 -6.21 -17.92 21.98
C GLU A 22 -6.08 -16.42 21.67
N GLN A 23 -5.23 -16.07 20.69
CA GLN A 23 -5.07 -14.69 20.23
C GLN A 23 -6.32 -14.18 19.50
N GLU A 24 -6.96 -15.02 18.70
CA GLU A 24 -8.22 -14.67 18.01
C GLU A 24 -9.35 -14.41 19.01
N TYR A 25 -9.49 -15.26 20.04
CA TYR A 25 -10.45 -15.02 21.12
C TYR A 25 -10.19 -13.71 21.85
N LYS A 26 -8.93 -13.46 22.25
CA LYS A 26 -8.56 -12.19 22.89
C LYS A 26 -8.80 -10.99 21.98
N ALA A 27 -8.49 -11.09 20.69
CA ALA A 27 -8.70 -10.01 19.74
C ALA A 27 -10.19 -9.70 19.57
N SER A 28 -11.05 -10.73 19.57
CA SER A 28 -12.50 -10.56 19.55
C SER A 28 -13.01 -9.85 20.80
N ASP A 29 -12.54 -10.25 21.98
CA ASP A 29 -12.93 -9.61 23.25
C ASP A 29 -12.44 -8.16 23.33
N GLU A 30 -11.21 -7.90 22.92
CA GLU A 30 -10.60 -6.56 22.90
C GLU A 30 -11.15 -5.66 21.78
N TRP A 31 -11.89 -6.21 20.81
CA TRP A 31 -12.41 -5.44 19.68
C TRP A 31 -13.23 -4.24 20.15
N ASN A 32 -14.23 -4.49 21.00
CA ASN A 32 -15.15 -3.46 21.45
C ASN A 32 -14.48 -2.43 22.38
N SER A 33 -13.53 -2.85 23.21
CA SER A 33 -12.92 -1.97 24.22
C SER A 33 -11.72 -1.19 23.72
N LYS A 34 -10.94 -1.76 22.79
CA LYS A 34 -9.64 -1.21 22.37
C LYS A 34 -9.62 -0.72 20.94
N TRP A 35 -10.43 -1.31 20.06
CA TRP A 35 -10.30 -1.12 18.61
C TRP A 35 -11.55 -0.53 17.93
N SER A 36 -12.69 -0.50 18.62
CA SER A 36 -13.97 0.03 18.11
C SER A 36 -13.86 1.46 17.57
N TRP A 37 -13.08 2.32 18.22
CA TRP A 37 -12.84 3.71 17.81
C TRP A 37 -12.27 3.86 16.39
N MET A 38 -11.62 2.83 15.83
CA MET A 38 -11.10 2.91 14.46
C MET A 38 -12.21 3.10 13.43
N LEU A 39 -13.40 2.53 13.71
CA LEU A 39 -14.57 2.72 12.85
C LEU A 39 -15.02 4.17 12.86
N ASP A 40 -15.01 4.82 14.03
CA ASP A 40 -15.39 6.23 14.17
C ASP A 40 -14.45 7.14 13.37
N ILE A 41 -13.13 6.91 13.49
CA ILE A 41 -12.14 7.68 12.71
C ILE A 41 -12.31 7.46 11.21
N ASN A 42 -12.54 6.21 10.78
CA ASN A 42 -12.74 5.91 9.37
C ASN A 42 -14.03 6.56 8.84
N ASN A 43 -15.10 6.53 9.62
CA ASN A 43 -16.36 7.19 9.29
C ASN A 43 -16.20 8.71 9.21
N GLU A 44 -15.48 9.33 10.15
CA GLU A 44 -15.20 10.77 10.12
C GLU A 44 -14.38 11.15 8.89
N ARG A 45 -13.34 10.38 8.57
CA ARG A 45 -12.54 10.57 7.35
C ARG A 45 -13.40 10.48 6.09
N ASN A 46 -14.24 9.45 5.98
CA ASN A 46 -15.12 9.27 4.83
C ASN A 46 -16.12 10.41 4.69
N ARG A 47 -16.65 10.91 5.81
CA ARG A 47 -17.52 12.09 5.83
C ARG A 47 -16.79 13.32 5.27
N LYS A 48 -15.58 13.63 5.74
CA LYS A 48 -14.78 14.77 5.24
C LYS A 48 -14.47 14.65 3.75
N ILE A 49 -14.12 13.45 3.28
CA ILE A 49 -13.87 13.20 1.84
C ILE A 49 -15.15 13.45 1.03
N ASN A 50 -16.30 12.99 1.51
CA ASN A 50 -17.57 13.18 0.82
C ASN A 50 -17.99 14.66 0.80
N GLU A 51 -17.73 15.41 1.87
CA GLU A 51 -17.95 16.86 1.91
C GLU A 51 -17.09 17.58 0.87
N VAL A 52 -15.79 17.24 0.77
CA VAL A 52 -14.89 17.80 -0.26
C VAL A 52 -15.36 17.42 -1.67
N LYS A 53 -15.77 16.17 -1.90
CA LYS A 53 -16.30 15.73 -3.21
C LYS A 53 -17.53 16.51 -3.62
N LYS A 54 -18.46 16.79 -2.68
CA LYS A 54 -19.64 17.61 -2.94
C LYS A 54 -19.26 19.04 -3.32
N LEU A 55 -18.37 19.67 -2.54
CA LEU A 55 -17.88 21.02 -2.85
C LEU A 55 -17.20 21.09 -4.23
N TYR A 56 -16.39 20.08 -4.56
CA TYR A 56 -15.76 19.99 -5.88
C TYR A 56 -16.80 19.85 -7.00
N HIS A 57 -17.77 18.95 -6.83
CA HIS A 57 -18.85 18.75 -7.80
C HIS A 57 -19.70 20.01 -7.98
N ASP A 58 -20.12 20.66 -6.89
CA ASP A 58 -20.92 21.88 -6.92
C ASP A 58 -20.15 23.08 -7.52
N SER A 59 -18.83 23.10 -7.37
CA SER A 59 -17.95 24.09 -8.00
C SER A 59 -17.73 23.83 -9.50
N MET A 60 -17.79 22.56 -9.93
CA MET A 60 -17.61 22.18 -11.35
C MET A 60 -18.90 22.25 -12.16
N VAL A 61 -20.07 21.95 -11.57
CA VAL A 61 -21.37 21.99 -12.27
C VAL A 61 -21.81 23.42 -12.60
N LYS A 62 -21.22 24.45 -11.98
CA LYS A 62 -21.43 25.84 -12.39
C LYS A 62 -20.65 26.26 -13.64
N LYS A 63 -19.85 25.37 -14.24
CA LYS A 63 -19.17 25.61 -15.52
C LYS A 63 -20.02 25.11 -16.70
N ASP A 64 -21.25 25.60 -16.81
CA ASP A 64 -21.87 25.69 -18.13
C ASP A 64 -21.28 26.87 -18.95
N ASP A 65 -20.30 27.61 -18.38
CA ASP A 65 -19.35 28.46 -19.11
C ASP A 65 -18.12 27.67 -19.62
N ALA A 66 -18.26 26.35 -19.83
CA ALA A 66 -17.19 25.44 -20.26
C ALA A 66 -16.72 25.62 -21.72
N ASP A 67 -17.05 26.72 -22.39
CA ASP A 67 -16.47 27.07 -23.68
C ASP A 67 -15.25 28.01 -23.58
N ASN A 68 -14.85 28.47 -22.39
CA ASN A 68 -13.71 29.41 -22.25
C ASN A 68 -12.76 29.17 -21.07
N LEU A 69 -12.77 28.01 -20.42
CA LEU A 69 -11.70 27.66 -19.49
C LEU A 69 -10.52 27.05 -20.23
N SER A 70 -9.77 27.93 -20.89
CA SER A 70 -8.32 27.79 -20.95
C SER A 70 -7.85 27.44 -19.53
N LEU A 71 -7.46 26.18 -19.31
CA LEU A 71 -6.78 25.77 -18.10
C LEU A 71 -5.52 26.63 -18.03
N ASP A 72 -5.53 27.66 -17.20
CA ASP A 72 -4.35 28.46 -16.91
C ASP A 72 -3.36 27.61 -16.11
N PHE A 73 -2.59 26.80 -16.83
CA PHE A 73 -1.53 25.94 -16.30
C PHE A 73 -0.47 26.74 -15.52
N SER A 74 -0.44 28.07 -15.64
CA SER A 74 0.44 28.97 -14.89
C SER A 74 0.14 28.97 -13.38
N ARG A 75 -1.03 28.49 -12.95
CA ARG A 75 -1.42 28.40 -11.54
C ARG A 75 -1.29 27.00 -10.94
N MET A 76 -0.95 25.99 -11.74
CA MET A 76 -0.61 24.68 -11.20
C MET A 76 0.74 24.79 -10.48
N PRO A 77 0.86 24.33 -9.22
CA PRO A 77 2.17 24.17 -8.61
C PRO A 77 3.03 23.35 -9.55
N SER A 78 4.19 23.87 -9.95
CA SER A 78 5.16 23.08 -10.69
C SER A 78 5.44 21.85 -9.84
N TYR A 79 5.05 20.67 -10.30
CA TYR A 79 5.55 19.44 -9.72
C TYR A 79 7.08 19.55 -9.74
N PRO A 80 7.77 19.17 -8.65
CA PRO A 80 9.23 19.13 -8.69
C PRO A 80 9.61 18.29 -9.91
N ASP A 81 10.53 18.82 -10.71
CA ASP A 81 11.02 18.13 -11.89
C ASP A 81 11.65 16.80 -11.44
N THR A 82 10.87 15.72 -11.47
CA THR A 82 11.34 14.38 -11.10
C THR A 82 12.21 13.78 -12.19
N THR A 83 12.34 14.47 -13.34
CA THR A 83 13.39 14.25 -14.31
C THR A 83 14.70 14.84 -13.79
N TYR A 84 15.16 14.34 -12.64
CA TYR A 84 16.58 14.42 -12.32
C TYR A 84 17.31 13.78 -13.50
N LYS A 85 18.16 14.55 -14.20
CA LYS A 85 19.09 14.03 -15.22
C LYS A 85 20.00 12.90 -14.71
N GLU A 86 19.96 12.65 -13.41
CA GLU A 86 20.74 11.66 -12.68
C GLU A 86 19.92 10.41 -12.30
N VAL A 87 18.71 10.19 -12.81
CA VAL A 87 18.06 8.87 -12.64
C VAL A 87 18.88 7.84 -13.43
N GLY A 88 19.79 7.16 -12.75
CA GLY A 88 20.74 6.24 -13.36
C GLY A 88 22.12 6.21 -12.71
N TRP A 89 22.57 7.29 -12.01
CA TRP A 89 23.96 7.36 -11.52
C TRP A 89 24.25 6.29 -10.45
N LEU A 90 23.34 6.12 -9.50
CA LEU A 90 23.43 5.08 -8.47
C LEU A 90 23.42 3.68 -9.08
N SER A 91 22.54 3.41 -10.03
CA SER A 91 22.49 2.13 -10.77
C SER A 91 23.64 1.94 -11.77
N SER A 92 24.36 3.00 -12.13
CA SER A 92 25.55 2.93 -12.99
C SER A 92 26.82 2.60 -12.21
N LEU A 93 26.80 2.78 -10.88
CA LEU A 93 27.88 2.36 -10.02
C LEU A 93 27.88 0.82 -9.92
N PRO A 94 29.04 0.16 -10.14
CA PRO A 94 29.13 -1.30 -10.11
C PRO A 94 28.63 -1.91 -8.80
N GLU A 95 28.79 -1.20 -7.69
CA GLU A 95 28.39 -1.62 -6.34
C GLU A 95 26.88 -1.85 -6.18
N PHE A 96 26.06 -1.21 -7.03
CA PHE A 96 24.59 -1.30 -6.97
C PHE A 96 24.01 -2.16 -8.11
N GLN A 97 24.85 -2.79 -8.92
CA GLN A 97 24.43 -3.78 -9.91
C GLN A 97 24.20 -5.12 -9.21
N LEU A 98 22.96 -5.35 -8.77
CA LEU A 98 22.54 -6.60 -8.11
C LEU A 98 22.76 -7.85 -8.99
N GLU A 99 22.94 -7.66 -10.30
CA GLU A 99 23.29 -8.71 -11.27
C GLU A 99 24.61 -9.42 -10.93
N ILE A 100 25.53 -8.79 -10.19
CA ILE A 100 26.82 -9.40 -9.78
C ILE A 100 26.63 -10.49 -8.70
N PHE A 101 25.50 -10.48 -8.00
CA PHE A 101 25.21 -11.41 -6.89
C PHE A 101 24.14 -12.46 -7.24
N GLY A 102 23.67 -12.50 -8.48
CA GLY A 102 22.69 -13.50 -8.96
C GLY A 102 23.31 -14.89 -9.16
N PRO A 103 22.50 -15.97 -9.10
CA PRO A 103 22.98 -17.35 -9.28
C PRO A 103 23.50 -17.65 -10.71
N ASP A 104 23.25 -16.76 -11.69
CA ASP A 104 23.59 -16.95 -13.10
C ASP A 104 24.87 -16.21 -13.55
N VAL A 105 25.63 -15.60 -12.62
CA VAL A 105 26.90 -14.96 -12.96
C VAL A 105 27.95 -16.03 -13.28
N LYS A 106 28.20 -16.27 -14.57
CA LYS A 106 29.38 -17.01 -15.02
C LYS A 106 30.63 -16.26 -14.59
N ARG A 107 31.29 -16.75 -13.53
CA ARG A 107 32.67 -16.37 -13.22
C ARG A 107 33.53 -16.85 -14.38
N TRP A 108 34.03 -15.93 -15.17
CA TRP A 108 35.13 -16.20 -16.09
C TRP A 108 36.41 -16.27 -15.24
N CYS A 109 37.12 -17.39 -15.36
CA CYS A 109 38.44 -17.59 -14.79
C CYS A 109 39.48 -16.67 -15.46
#